data_AF-A0A9P1HZH9-F1
#
_entry.id   AF-A0A9P1HZH9-F1
#
_cell.length_a   1.000
_cell.length_b   1.000
_cell.length_c   1.000
_cell.angle_alpha   90.00
_cell.angle_beta   90.00
_cell.angle_gamma   90.00
#
_symmetry.space_group_name_H-M   'P 1'
#
loop_
_entity.id
_entity.type
_entity.pdbx_description
1 polymer ?
#
loop_
_entity_poly.entity_id
_entity_poly.type
_entity_poly.pdbx_seq_one_letter_code
_entity_poly.pdbx_strand_id
1 'polypeptide(L)'
;MIAVWDIPKKMNLRWIRNISTYFVRNWRNSGTQPVMRTLDQKHPNLIHEELEKLNIDTDVINKMEAYLELARAEIREQNALWTKKKKDLSKKYKSAIEKAKPYYEAKLEEEKIAEDLYRSIIRNEKAMLMLEVAKTQVNLTQDSLSRTNGSVQTERLEVFNHHTRRVNEAEEERVAAQEEYRENSARMMEISDRILKMYKDNRSSIEKAKTYFEELRRYIEQLE
;
A
#
# COMPACT_ATOMS: atom_id res chain seq x y z
N MET A 1 -14.03 22.94 -19.06
CA MET A 1 -14.19 23.83 -17.88
C MET A 1 -15.49 23.45 -17.18
N ILE A 2 -15.41 22.59 -16.16
CA ILE A 2 -16.50 22.36 -15.22
C ILE A 2 -15.98 22.88 -13.89
N ALA A 3 -16.61 23.94 -13.38
CA ALA A 3 -16.20 24.62 -12.17
C ALA A 3 -16.33 23.67 -10.97
N VAL A 4 -15.18 23.37 -10.35
CA VAL A 4 -15.09 22.72 -9.05
C VAL A 4 -15.61 23.71 -8.02
N TRP A 5 -16.80 23.45 -7.48
CA TRP A 5 -17.31 24.22 -6.33
C TRP A 5 -16.53 23.80 -5.09
N ASP A 6 -15.71 24.74 -4.62
CA ASP A 6 -14.93 24.68 -3.40
C ASP A 6 -15.87 24.60 -2.19
N ILE A 7 -15.90 23.46 -1.50
CA ILE A 7 -16.72 23.23 -0.31
C ILE A 7 -15.95 23.76 0.90
N PRO A 8 -16.44 24.78 1.64
CA PRO A 8 -15.65 25.42 2.69
C PRO A 8 -15.47 24.50 3.92
N LYS A 9 -14.21 24.33 4.31
CA LYS A 9 -13.66 23.43 5.36
C LYS A 9 -14.12 23.65 6.81
N LYS A 10 -15.22 24.35 7.08
CA LYS A 10 -15.80 24.42 8.43
C LYS A 10 -17.32 24.54 8.33
N MET A 11 -18.00 23.40 8.33
CA MET A 11 -19.46 23.37 8.47
C MET A 11 -19.80 23.65 9.93
N ASN A 12 -19.84 24.94 10.28
CA ASN A 12 -20.22 25.40 11.61
C ASN A 12 -21.71 25.07 11.83
N LEU A 13 -22.08 24.53 13.00
CA LEU A 13 -23.47 24.25 13.43
C LEU A 13 -24.44 25.43 13.19
N ARG A 14 -23.91 26.66 13.09
CA ARG A 14 -24.64 27.87 12.71
C ARG A 14 -25.17 27.86 11.27
N TRP A 15 -24.53 27.16 10.35
CA TRP A 15 -24.94 27.04 8.93
C TRP A 15 -26.13 26.09 8.76
N ILE A 16 -26.15 24.97 9.49
CA ILE A 16 -27.30 24.04 9.52
C ILE A 16 -28.52 24.72 10.15
N ARG A 17 -28.34 25.47 11.25
CA ARG A 17 -29.40 26.32 11.83
C ARG A 17 -29.87 27.43 10.89
N ASN A 18 -28.96 28.02 10.11
CA ASN A 18 -29.30 29.07 9.15
C ASN A 18 -30.03 28.55 7.91
N ILE A 19 -29.75 27.34 7.41
CA ILE A 19 -30.57 26.74 6.34
C ILE A 19 -32.00 26.52 6.83
N SER A 20 -32.16 26.00 8.05
CA SER A 20 -33.49 25.83 8.67
C SER A 20 -34.23 27.16 8.78
N THR A 21 -33.59 28.23 9.25
CA THR A 21 -34.26 29.54 9.38
C THR A 21 -34.43 30.29 8.05
N TYR A 22 -33.51 30.16 7.08
CA TYR A 22 -33.64 30.80 5.76
C TYR A 22 -34.73 30.14 4.92
N PHE A 23 -34.85 28.82 5.00
CA PHE A 23 -35.94 28.07 4.35
C PHE A 23 -37.30 28.42 4.97
N VAL A 24 -37.38 28.50 6.31
CA VAL A 24 -38.61 28.88 7.03
C VAL A 24 -38.99 30.36 6.81
N ARG A 25 -38.01 31.27 6.69
CA ARG A 25 -38.26 32.71 6.54
C ARG A 25 -38.64 33.12 5.11
N ASN A 26 -38.05 32.50 4.08
CA ASN A 26 -38.47 32.72 2.69
C ASN A 26 -39.84 32.06 2.39
N TRP A 27 -40.19 31.00 3.10
CA TRP A 27 -41.49 30.31 2.98
C TRP A 27 -42.66 31.14 3.53
N ARG A 28 -42.43 31.98 4.53
CA ARG A 28 -43.49 32.81 5.15
C ARG A 28 -43.95 33.99 4.28
N ASN A 29 -43.12 34.44 3.34
CA ASN A 29 -43.34 35.66 2.55
C ASN A 29 -43.86 35.41 1.12
N SER A 30 -43.96 34.17 0.66
CA SER A 30 -44.32 33.86 -0.73
C SER A 30 -45.82 33.81 -1.01
N GLY A 31 -46.70 34.03 -0.03
CA GLY A 31 -48.16 34.11 -0.20
C GLY A 31 -48.85 32.82 -0.70
N THR A 32 -48.07 31.81 -1.07
CA THR A 32 -48.46 30.46 -1.43
C THR A 32 -48.45 29.60 -0.17
N GLN A 33 -49.62 29.20 0.32
CA GLN A 33 -49.69 28.06 1.23
C GLN A 33 -48.97 26.89 0.53
N PRO A 34 -47.99 26.21 1.16
CA PRO A 34 -47.47 25.05 0.51
C PRO A 34 -48.62 24.06 0.41
N VAL A 35 -48.75 23.46 -0.76
CA VAL A 35 -49.37 22.17 -0.87
C VAL A 35 -48.43 21.20 -0.13
N MET A 36 -48.49 21.18 1.21
CA MET A 36 -48.05 20.03 2.02
C MET A 36 -49.07 18.90 1.82
N ARG A 37 -49.38 18.55 0.56
CA ARG A 37 -50.06 17.30 0.27
C ARG A 37 -49.00 16.24 0.03
N THR A 38 -48.86 15.41 1.06
CA THR A 38 -48.77 13.95 0.95
C THR A 38 -47.42 13.26 0.76
N LEU A 39 -46.27 13.94 0.90
CA LEU A 39 -45.05 13.17 1.22
C LEU A 39 -45.14 12.60 2.65
N ASP A 40 -45.72 13.37 3.57
CA ASP A 40 -45.85 13.04 5.00
C ASP A 40 -46.93 11.98 5.32
N GLN A 41 -47.91 11.76 4.42
CA GLN A 41 -49.06 10.89 4.71
C GLN A 41 -48.97 9.48 4.12
N LYS A 42 -48.16 9.24 3.09
CA LYS A 42 -48.13 7.91 2.46
C LYS A 42 -47.19 6.93 3.16
N HIS A 43 -46.07 7.40 3.71
CA HIS A 43 -45.14 6.55 4.47
C HIS A 43 -44.37 7.34 5.56
N PRO A 44 -45.06 7.89 6.58
CA PRO A 44 -44.39 8.60 7.68
C PRO A 44 -43.30 7.76 8.35
N ASN A 45 -43.50 6.44 8.41
CA ASN A 45 -42.55 5.50 8.98
C ASN A 45 -41.25 5.40 8.14
N LEU A 46 -41.33 5.39 6.81
CA LEU A 46 -40.15 5.36 5.95
C LEU A 46 -39.34 6.66 6.06
N ILE A 47 -40.03 7.81 6.12
CA ILE A 47 -39.37 9.11 6.33
C ILE A 47 -38.71 9.14 7.71
N HIS A 48 -39.36 8.61 8.74
CA HIS A 48 -38.82 8.53 10.09
C HIS A 48 -37.60 7.60 10.16
N GLU A 49 -37.66 6.42 9.55
CA GLU A 49 -36.55 5.46 9.46
C GLU A 49 -35.33 6.07 8.75
N GLU A 50 -35.52 6.76 7.62
CA GLU A 50 -34.42 7.42 6.91
C GLU A 50 -33.84 8.60 7.70
N LEU A 51 -34.66 9.35 8.45
CA LEU A 51 -34.17 10.38 9.37
C LEU A 51 -33.39 9.80 10.55
N GLU A 52 -33.80 8.65 11.06
CA GLU A 52 -33.09 7.94 12.13
C GLU A 52 -31.72 7.43 11.62
N LYS A 53 -31.66 6.87 10.41
CA LYS A 53 -30.40 6.52 9.74
C LYS A 53 -29.48 7.74 9.58
N LEU A 54 -30.01 8.88 9.10
CA LEU A 54 -29.22 10.10 8.96
C LEU A 54 -28.69 10.63 10.29
N ASN A 55 -29.47 10.52 11.36
CA ASN A 55 -29.01 10.90 12.71
C ASN A 55 -27.89 9.97 13.19
N ILE A 56 -28.04 8.65 12.99
CA ILE A 56 -26.99 7.67 13.33
C ILE A 56 -25.72 7.96 12.53
N ASP A 57 -25.83 8.18 11.22
CA ASP A 57 -24.68 8.51 10.37
C ASP A 57 -24.02 9.82 10.80
N THR A 58 -24.80 10.83 11.19
CA THR A 58 -24.28 12.09 11.72
C THR A 58 -23.50 11.86 13.02
N ASP A 59 -24.00 11.01 13.91
CA ASP A 59 -23.30 10.66 15.15
C ASP A 59 -22.00 9.87 14.87
N VAL A 60 -22.01 8.97 13.89
CA VAL A 60 -20.80 8.25 13.44
C VAL A 60 -19.78 9.24 12.87
N ILE A 61 -20.20 10.17 12.01
CA ILE A 61 -19.32 11.22 11.47
C ILE A 61 -18.70 12.03 12.60
N ASN A 62 -19.50 12.55 13.54
CA ASN A 62 -19.01 13.34 14.66
C ASN A 62 -17.99 12.56 15.52
N LYS A 63 -18.24 11.27 15.76
CA LYS A 63 -17.30 10.40 16.48
C LYS A 63 -16.00 10.21 15.69
N MET A 64 -16.08 9.93 14.39
CA MET A 64 -14.91 9.77 13.53
C MET A 64 -14.09 11.06 13.43
N GLU A 65 -14.74 12.23 13.36
CA GLU A 65 -14.07 13.53 13.40
C GLU A 65 -13.34 13.76 14.73
N ALA A 66 -13.95 13.39 15.86
CA ALA A 66 -13.31 13.46 17.16
C ALA A 66 -12.08 12.54 17.24
N TYR A 67 -12.19 11.30 16.78
CA TYR A 67 -11.05 10.37 16.72
C TYR A 67 -9.93 10.89 15.81
N LEU A 68 -10.28 11.48 14.66
CA LEU A 68 -9.31 12.06 13.75
C LEU A 68 -8.55 13.24 14.40
N GLU A 69 -9.24 14.09 15.16
CA GLU A 69 -8.58 15.20 15.84
C GLU A 69 -7.70 14.72 17.00
N LEU A 70 -8.11 13.69 17.73
CA LEU A 70 -7.28 13.02 18.74
C LEU A 70 -6.00 12.44 18.12
N ALA A 71 -6.13 11.66 17.04
CA ALA A 71 -4.98 11.09 16.33
C ALA A 71 -4.05 12.18 15.78
N ARG A 72 -4.61 13.27 15.23
CA ARG A 72 -3.81 14.42 14.80
C ARG A 72 -3.09 15.11 15.95
N ALA A 73 -3.73 15.24 17.12
CA ALA A 73 -3.11 15.82 18.30
C ALA A 73 -1.94 14.96 18.79
N GLU A 74 -2.12 13.63 18.82
CA GLU A 74 -1.08 12.67 19.17
C GLU A 74 0.12 12.76 18.23
N ILE A 75 -0.11 12.77 16.90
CA ILE A 75 0.97 12.93 15.91
C ILE A 75 1.71 14.27 16.12
N ARG A 76 1.00 15.37 16.38
CA ARG A 76 1.63 16.68 16.65
C ARG A 76 2.52 16.63 17.89
N GLU A 77 2.07 15.97 18.96
CA GLU A 77 2.84 15.80 20.18
C GLU A 77 4.10 14.94 19.95
N GLN A 78 3.96 13.77 19.31
CA GLN A 78 5.08 12.90 18.97
C GLN A 78 6.13 13.62 18.10
N ASN A 79 5.67 14.35 17.07
CA ASN A 79 6.55 15.14 16.20
C ASN A 79 7.33 16.21 16.99
N ALA A 80 6.69 16.87 17.95
CA ALA A 80 7.34 17.88 18.79
C ALA A 80 8.41 17.24 19.71
N LEU A 81 8.08 16.12 20.36
CA LEU A 81 9.01 15.37 21.20
C LEU A 81 10.23 14.89 20.39
N TRP A 82 9.99 14.31 19.21
CA TRP A 82 11.05 13.86 18.33
C TRP A 82 11.92 15.01 17.83
N THR A 83 11.33 16.12 17.39
CA THR A 83 12.08 17.27 16.89
C THR A 83 13.03 17.82 17.96
N LYS A 84 12.59 17.87 19.21
CA LYS A 84 13.44 18.25 20.35
C LYS A 84 14.57 17.24 20.57
N LYS A 85 14.25 15.95 20.65
CA LYS A 85 15.23 14.87 20.85
C LYS A 85 16.28 14.84 19.74
N LYS A 86 15.85 14.95 18.48
CA LYS A 86 16.70 15.03 17.29
C LYS A 86 17.66 16.21 17.40
N LYS A 87 17.18 17.40 17.78
CA LYS A 87 18.01 18.60 17.95
C LYS A 87 19.10 18.41 19.00
N ASP A 88 18.76 17.77 20.13
CA ASP A 88 19.71 17.52 21.21
C ASP A 88 20.79 16.50 20.80
N LEU A 89 20.39 15.41 20.13
CA LEU A 89 21.32 14.42 19.58
C LEU A 89 22.21 15.00 18.48
N SER A 90 21.66 15.82 17.58
CA SER A 90 22.43 16.50 16.52
C SER A 90 23.48 17.44 17.11
N LYS A 91 23.18 18.16 18.19
CA LYS A 91 24.18 19.00 18.88
C LYS A 91 25.31 18.16 19.48
N LYS A 92 24.98 17.02 20.08
CA LYS A 92 25.95 16.15 20.77
C LYS A 92 26.86 15.37 19.81
N TYR A 93 26.35 14.95 18.65
CA TYR A 93 27.04 14.00 17.76
C TYR A 93 27.18 14.47 16.31
N LYS A 94 27.06 15.79 16.02
CA LYS A 94 27.02 16.35 14.66
C LYS A 94 27.98 15.70 13.66
N SER A 95 29.29 15.73 13.95
CA SER A 95 30.32 15.20 13.04
C SER A 95 30.25 13.67 12.87
N ALA A 96 29.88 12.94 13.93
CA ALA A 96 29.71 11.49 13.86
C ALA A 96 28.49 11.13 13.02
N ILE A 97 27.38 11.87 13.16
CA ILE A 97 26.16 11.69 12.37
C ILE A 97 26.43 11.93 10.89
N GLU A 98 27.12 13.03 10.54
CA GLU A 98 27.46 13.36 9.15
C GLU A 98 28.31 12.26 8.49
N LYS A 99 29.28 11.70 9.20
CA LYS A 99 30.14 10.62 8.70
C LYS A 99 29.45 9.25 8.66
N ALA A 100 28.53 8.98 9.58
CA ALA A 100 27.79 7.72 9.66
C ALA A 100 26.59 7.66 8.72
N LYS A 101 26.07 8.81 8.27
CA LYS A 101 24.87 8.90 7.43
C LYS A 101 24.93 8.02 6.16
N PRO A 102 26.01 8.03 5.34
CA PRO A 102 26.07 7.18 4.15
C PRO A 102 25.98 5.68 4.45
N TYR A 103 26.48 5.25 5.62
CA TYR A 103 26.38 3.85 6.05
C TYR A 103 24.94 3.45 6.35
N TYR A 104 24.20 4.27 7.10
CA TYR A 104 22.80 3.98 7.41
C TYR A 104 21.89 4.11 6.18
N GLU A 105 22.20 5.02 5.26
CA GLU A 105 21.51 5.10 3.96
C GLU A 105 21.76 3.82 3.13
N ALA A 106 23.00 3.33 3.08
CA ALA A 106 23.32 2.06 2.42
C ALA A 106 22.63 0.87 3.08
N LYS A 107 22.45 0.87 4.40
CA LYS A 107 21.68 -0.16 5.13
C LYS A 107 20.20 -0.19 4.73
N LEU A 108 19.57 0.98 4.58
CA LEU A 108 18.19 1.05 4.08
C LEU A 108 18.08 0.59 2.62
N GLU A 109 19.11 0.86 1.81
CA GLU A 109 19.19 0.36 0.43
C GLU A 109 19.37 -1.17 0.40
N GLU A 110 20.20 -1.74 1.28
CA GLU A 110 20.36 -3.19 1.44
C GLU A 110 19.05 -3.88 1.83
N GLU A 111 18.25 -3.30 2.74
CA GLU A 111 16.92 -3.83 3.10
C GLU A 111 16.02 -3.92 1.85
N LYS A 112 15.99 -2.89 1.00
CA LYS A 112 15.21 -2.91 -0.26
C LYS A 112 15.73 -3.92 -1.28
N ILE A 113 17.05 -3.99 -1.47
CA ILE A 113 17.67 -4.96 -2.37
C ILE A 113 17.39 -6.39 -1.89
N ALA A 114 17.41 -6.63 -0.57
CA ALA A 114 17.09 -7.92 0.01
C ALA A 114 15.63 -8.31 -0.23
N GLU A 115 14.68 -7.38 -0.15
CA GLU A 115 13.27 -7.62 -0.52
C GLU A 115 13.12 -7.99 -2.00
N ASP A 116 13.76 -7.24 -2.90
CA ASP A 116 13.74 -7.51 -4.34
C ASP A 116 14.40 -8.86 -4.67
N LEU A 117 15.52 -9.17 -4.02
CA LEU A 117 16.18 -10.47 -4.13
C LEU A 117 15.24 -11.59 -3.69
N TYR A 118 14.58 -11.45 -2.54
CA TYR A 118 13.65 -12.47 -2.04
C TYR A 118 12.47 -12.68 -3.01
N ARG A 119 11.91 -11.61 -3.58
CA ARG A 119 10.87 -11.71 -4.62
C ARG A 119 11.37 -12.46 -5.86
N SER A 120 12.59 -12.17 -6.31
CA SER A 120 13.18 -12.85 -7.47
C SER A 120 13.51 -14.32 -7.20
N ILE A 121 13.90 -14.69 -5.97
CA ILE A 121 14.08 -16.08 -5.55
C ILE A 121 12.76 -16.84 -5.69
N ILE A 122 11.67 -16.31 -5.12
CA ILE A 122 10.33 -16.93 -5.21
C ILE A 122 9.89 -17.06 -6.66
N ARG A 123 10.10 -16.03 -7.47
CA ARG A 123 9.75 -16.06 -8.91
C ARG A 123 10.52 -17.16 -9.64
N ASN A 124 11.82 -17.24 -9.41
CA ASN A 124 12.69 -18.25 -10.04
C ASN A 124 12.29 -19.67 -9.61
N GLU A 125 12.05 -19.91 -8.32
CA GLU A 125 11.57 -21.22 -7.82
C GLU A 125 10.23 -21.60 -8.46
N LYS A 126 9.29 -20.66 -8.52
CA LYS A 126 7.99 -20.87 -9.16
C LYS A 126 8.14 -21.18 -10.66
N ALA A 127 8.99 -20.47 -11.38
CA ALA A 127 9.23 -20.69 -12.81
C ALA A 127 9.87 -22.06 -13.07
N MET A 128 10.83 -22.48 -12.23
CA MET A 128 11.41 -23.82 -12.28
C MET A 128 10.36 -24.92 -12.08
N LEU A 129 9.49 -24.77 -11.07
CA LEU A 129 8.39 -25.71 -10.81
C LEU A 129 7.40 -25.77 -11.97
N MET A 130 7.04 -24.62 -12.54
CA MET A 130 6.12 -24.55 -13.69
C MET A 130 6.67 -25.26 -14.92
N LEU A 131 7.96 -25.12 -15.20
CA LEU A 131 8.62 -25.85 -16.26
C LEU A 131 8.57 -27.36 -16.03
N GLU A 132 8.84 -27.82 -14.81
CA GLU A 132 8.81 -29.24 -14.48
C GLU A 132 7.40 -29.83 -14.65
N VAL A 133 6.37 -29.09 -14.21
CA VAL A 133 4.97 -29.47 -14.43
C VAL A 133 4.64 -29.52 -15.92
N ALA A 134 5.08 -28.54 -16.71
CA ALA A 134 4.84 -28.51 -18.15
C ALA A 134 5.49 -29.70 -18.86
N LYS A 135 6.75 -30.03 -18.51
CA LYS A 135 7.46 -31.22 -19.03
C LYS A 135 6.75 -32.52 -18.66
N THR A 136 6.31 -32.63 -17.41
CA THR A 136 5.53 -33.79 -16.94
C THR A 136 4.25 -33.95 -17.76
N GLN A 137 3.54 -32.85 -18.05
CA GLN A 137 2.32 -32.89 -18.85
C GLN A 137 2.56 -33.33 -20.30
N VAL A 138 3.67 -32.90 -20.92
CA VAL A 138 4.09 -33.41 -22.24
C VAL A 138 4.34 -34.91 -22.18
N ASN A 139 5.08 -35.40 -21.18
CA ASN A 139 5.34 -36.83 -21.02
C ASN A 139 4.04 -37.65 -20.84
N LEU A 140 3.13 -37.19 -19.99
CA LEU A 140 1.84 -37.87 -19.76
C LEU A 140 0.99 -37.92 -21.04
N THR A 141 0.95 -36.83 -21.81
CA THR A 141 0.19 -36.81 -23.08
C THR A 141 0.85 -37.63 -24.18
N GLN A 142 2.18 -37.66 -24.25
CA GLN A 142 2.93 -38.56 -25.13
C GLN A 142 2.66 -40.03 -24.80
N ASP A 143 2.67 -40.40 -23.53
CA ASP A 143 2.35 -41.75 -23.07
C ASP A 143 0.90 -42.14 -23.38
N SER A 144 -0.04 -41.21 -23.24
CA SER A 144 -1.44 -41.45 -23.62
C SER A 144 -1.61 -41.65 -25.13
N LEU A 145 -0.86 -40.91 -25.95
CA LEU A 145 -0.87 -41.05 -27.41
C LEU A 145 -0.28 -42.39 -27.85
N SER A 146 0.84 -42.81 -27.26
CA SER A 146 1.51 -44.06 -27.61
C SER A 146 0.71 -45.32 -27.25
N ARG A 147 -0.13 -45.26 -26.22
CA ARG A 147 -1.04 -46.35 -25.81
C ARG A 147 -2.34 -46.43 -26.62
N THR A 148 -2.61 -45.45 -27.49
CA THR A 148 -3.81 -45.45 -28.31
C THR A 148 -3.63 -46.38 -29.51
N ASN A 149 -4.26 -47.56 -29.48
CA ASN A 149 -4.27 -48.50 -30.59
C ASN A 149 -5.39 -48.13 -31.58
N GLY A 150 -5.11 -47.28 -32.58
CA GLY A 150 -6.10 -46.87 -33.60
C GLY A 150 -5.73 -45.57 -34.31
N SER A 151 -6.67 -44.98 -35.07
CA SER A 151 -6.48 -43.65 -35.68
C SER A 151 -6.36 -42.58 -34.59
N VAL A 152 -5.20 -41.96 -34.48
CA VAL A 152 -4.99 -40.81 -33.59
C VAL A 152 -5.92 -39.68 -34.03
N GLN A 153 -6.83 -39.28 -33.14
CA GLN A 153 -7.76 -38.18 -33.39
C GLN A 153 -7.00 -36.85 -33.40
N THR A 154 -7.31 -35.98 -34.36
CA THR A 154 -6.67 -34.67 -34.56
C THR A 154 -6.63 -33.84 -33.27
N GLU A 155 -7.71 -33.87 -32.50
CA GLU A 155 -7.86 -33.16 -31.23
C GLU A 155 -6.81 -33.56 -30.19
N ARG A 156 -6.35 -34.82 -30.19
CA ARG A 156 -5.32 -35.29 -29.25
C ARG A 156 -3.92 -34.79 -29.61
N LEU A 157 -3.63 -34.68 -30.90
CA LEU A 157 -2.38 -34.09 -31.38
C LEU A 157 -2.35 -32.58 -31.12
N GLU A 158 -3.50 -31.91 -31.24
CA GLU A 158 -3.63 -30.50 -30.87
C GLU A 158 -3.33 -30.26 -29.39
N VAL A 159 -3.85 -31.11 -28.49
CA VAL A 159 -3.55 -31.05 -27.05
C VAL A 159 -2.05 -31.27 -26.78
N PHE A 160 -1.42 -32.25 -27.44
CA PHE A 160 0.02 -32.49 -27.31
C PHE A 160 0.86 -31.31 -27.80
N ASN A 161 0.50 -30.72 -28.94
CA ASN A 161 1.16 -29.53 -29.48
C ASN A 161 0.99 -28.33 -28.53
N HIS A 162 -0.18 -28.18 -27.90
CA HIS A 162 -0.42 -27.16 -26.89
C HIS A 162 0.51 -27.33 -25.68
N HIS A 163 0.65 -28.55 -25.13
CA HIS A 163 1.56 -28.79 -24.01
C HIS A 163 3.03 -28.57 -24.38
N THR A 164 3.43 -28.97 -25.60
CA THR A 164 4.78 -28.69 -26.12
C THR A 164 5.04 -27.18 -26.19
N ARG A 165 4.07 -26.39 -26.68
CA ARG A 165 4.20 -24.92 -26.67
C ARG A 165 4.34 -24.36 -25.27
N ARG A 166 3.55 -24.86 -24.31
CA ARG A 166 3.62 -24.43 -22.91
C ARG A 166 4.95 -24.76 -22.24
N VAL A 167 5.65 -25.82 -22.66
CA VAL A 167 7.03 -26.08 -22.19
C VAL A 167 7.97 -24.98 -22.66
N ASN A 168 7.88 -24.55 -23.91
CA ASN A 168 8.70 -23.46 -24.43
C ASN A 168 8.44 -22.14 -23.68
N GLU A 169 7.16 -21.79 -23.49
CA GLU A 169 6.77 -20.60 -22.72
C GLU A 169 7.27 -20.66 -21.26
N ALA A 170 7.21 -21.83 -20.62
CA ALA A 170 7.71 -22.02 -19.26
C ALA A 170 9.25 -21.95 -19.18
N GLU A 171 9.97 -22.41 -20.20
CA GLU A 171 11.43 -22.29 -20.27
C GLU A 171 11.84 -20.83 -20.46
N GLU A 172 11.15 -20.08 -21.32
CA GLU A 172 11.38 -18.64 -21.50
C GLU A 172 11.23 -17.86 -20.18
N GLU A 173 10.13 -18.10 -19.44
CA GLU A 173 9.92 -17.48 -18.12
C GLU A 173 10.97 -17.93 -17.10
N ARG A 174 11.40 -19.20 -17.11
CA ARG A 174 12.48 -19.68 -16.23
C ARG A 174 13.80 -18.97 -16.51
N VAL A 175 14.16 -18.79 -17.77
CA VAL A 175 15.38 -18.06 -18.16
C VAL A 175 15.30 -16.61 -17.70
N ALA A 176 14.17 -15.93 -17.93
CA ALA A 176 13.97 -14.56 -17.49
C ALA A 176 14.05 -14.40 -15.96
N ALA A 177 13.37 -15.28 -15.22
CA ALA A 177 13.38 -15.26 -13.75
C ALA A 177 14.78 -15.58 -13.17
N GLN A 178 15.53 -16.47 -13.83
CA GLN A 178 16.89 -16.80 -13.43
C GLN A 178 17.85 -15.62 -13.61
N GLU A 179 17.74 -14.88 -14.72
CA GLU A 179 18.58 -13.71 -14.96
C GLU A 179 18.27 -12.60 -13.96
N GLU A 180 16.99 -12.34 -13.67
CA GLU A 180 16.58 -11.38 -12.64
C GLU A 180 17.16 -11.75 -11.26
N TYR A 181 17.06 -13.03 -10.86
CA TYR A 181 17.66 -13.52 -9.62
C TYR A 181 19.18 -13.30 -9.58
N ARG A 182 19.87 -13.55 -10.70
CA ARG A 182 21.31 -13.35 -10.82
C ARG A 182 21.68 -11.87 -10.69
N GLU A 183 20.97 -10.98 -11.36
CA GLU A 183 21.18 -9.53 -11.27
C GLU A 183 20.97 -9.02 -9.84
N ASN A 184 19.87 -9.41 -9.19
CA ASN A 184 19.59 -8.99 -7.81
C ASN A 184 20.62 -9.55 -6.82
N SER A 185 21.09 -10.78 -7.04
CA SER A 185 22.17 -11.37 -6.24
C SER A 185 23.48 -10.59 -6.36
N ALA A 186 23.82 -10.15 -7.58
CA ALA A 186 25.01 -9.32 -7.80
C ALA A 186 24.90 -7.96 -7.11
N ARG A 187 23.73 -7.30 -7.18
CA ARG A 187 23.46 -6.05 -6.44
C ARG A 187 23.57 -6.25 -4.93
N MET A 188 23.07 -7.36 -4.41
CA MET A 188 23.17 -7.71 -2.98
C MET A 188 24.63 -7.88 -2.52
N MET A 189 25.48 -8.49 -3.35
CA MET A 189 26.91 -8.60 -3.07
C MET A 189 27.59 -7.23 -3.07
N GLU A 190 27.31 -6.41 -4.07
CA GLU A 190 27.89 -5.06 -4.19
C GLU A 190 27.53 -4.17 -3.00
N ILE A 191 26.25 -4.13 -2.60
CA ILE A 191 25.82 -3.32 -1.45
C ILE A 191 26.44 -3.83 -0.15
N SER A 192 26.53 -5.15 0.03
CA SER A 192 27.16 -5.76 1.21
C SER A 192 28.62 -5.37 1.34
N ASP A 193 29.38 -5.42 0.24
CA ASP A 193 30.79 -5.00 0.20
C ASP A 193 30.95 -3.50 0.46
N ARG A 194 30.06 -2.69 -0.12
CA ARG A 194 30.04 -1.24 0.11
C ARG A 194 29.80 -0.91 1.59
N ILE A 195 28.82 -1.55 2.22
CA ILE A 195 28.52 -1.42 3.65
C ILE A 195 29.71 -1.85 4.50
N LEU A 196 30.34 -2.99 4.18
CA LEU A 196 31.49 -3.50 4.91
C LEU A 196 32.66 -2.51 4.85
N LYS A 197 32.93 -1.94 3.68
CA LYS A 197 33.95 -0.90 3.49
C LYS A 197 33.63 0.35 4.30
N MET A 198 32.41 0.88 4.19
CA MET A 198 31.98 2.06 4.97
C MET A 198 32.11 1.83 6.48
N TYR A 199 31.77 0.64 6.96
CA TYR A 199 31.92 0.28 8.37
C TYR A 199 33.38 0.26 8.81
N LYS A 200 34.29 -0.32 8.01
CA LYS A 200 35.73 -0.31 8.28
C LYS A 200 36.28 1.12 8.34
N ASP A 201 35.91 1.97 7.40
CA ASP A 201 36.43 3.34 7.28
C ASP A 201 35.90 4.27 8.37
N ASN A 202 34.66 4.07 8.85
CA ASN A 202 33.97 5.01 9.74
C ASN A 202 33.45 4.41 11.05
N ARG A 203 33.98 3.26 11.50
CA ARG A 203 33.50 2.50 12.67
C ARG A 203 33.20 3.37 13.89
N SER A 204 34.14 4.22 14.32
CA SER A 204 33.95 5.06 15.52
C SER A 204 32.78 6.05 15.39
N SER A 205 32.60 6.63 14.20
CA SER A 205 31.51 7.57 13.92
C SER A 205 30.17 6.86 13.88
N ILE A 206 30.13 5.67 13.26
CA ILE A 206 28.93 4.83 13.16
C ILE A 206 28.44 4.41 14.55
N GLU A 207 29.33 3.95 15.42
CA GLU A 207 28.98 3.55 16.79
C GLU A 207 28.52 4.74 17.63
N LYS A 208 29.18 5.90 17.52
CA LYS A 208 28.76 7.12 18.24
C LYS A 208 27.41 7.65 17.77
N ALA A 209 27.08 7.49 16.48
CA ALA A 209 25.82 7.93 15.91
C ALA A 209 24.69 6.90 16.02
N LYS A 210 24.98 5.68 16.51
CA LYS A 210 24.03 4.56 16.56
C LYS A 210 22.71 4.91 17.22
N THR A 211 22.75 5.48 18.42
CA THR A 211 21.55 5.90 19.16
C THR A 211 20.71 6.91 18.38
N TYR A 212 21.34 7.80 17.60
CA TYR A 212 20.59 8.75 16.77
C TYR A 212 19.80 8.05 15.67
N PHE A 213 20.42 7.10 14.95
CA PHE A 213 19.78 6.40 13.85
C PHE A 213 18.76 5.35 14.32
N GLU A 214 19.00 4.66 15.44
CA GLU A 214 18.03 3.74 16.03
C GLU A 214 16.75 4.46 16.48
N GLU A 215 16.91 5.61 17.13
CA GLU A 215 15.76 6.42 17.56
C GLU A 215 15.02 7.06 16.37
N LEU A 216 15.75 7.43 15.32
CA LEU A 216 15.15 7.89 14.06
C LEU A 216 14.33 6.78 13.41
N ARG A 217 14.84 5.54 13.39
CA ARG A 217 14.13 4.38 12.85
C ARG A 217 12.85 4.11 13.62
N ARG A 218 12.91 4.06 14.96
CA ARG A 218 11.72 3.90 15.83
C ARG A 218 10.67 4.98 15.59
N TYR A 219 11.11 6.23 15.44
CA TYR A 219 10.19 7.32 15.16
C TYR A 219 9.52 7.18 13.79
N ILE A 220 10.25 6.74 12.76
CA ILE A 220 9.68 6.49 11.43
C ILE A 220 8.69 5.33 11.50
N GLU A 221 9.03 4.22 12.17
CA GLU A 221 8.14 3.07 12.38
C GLU A 221 6.86 3.43 13.14
N GLN A 222 6.88 4.45 14.01
CA GLN A 222 5.69 4.95 14.72
C GLN A 222 4.81 5.88 13.88
N LEU A 223 5.32 6.38 12.75
CA LEU A 223 4.59 7.26 11.83
C LEU A 223 3.94 6.52 10.66
N GLU A 224 4.48 5.35 10.28
CA GLU A 224 3.93 4.45 9.25
C GLU A 224 2.69 3.71 9.77
#